data_AF-A0A1G0CLS1-F1
#
_entry.id   AF-A0A1G0CLS1-F1
#
_cell.length_a   1.000
_cell.length_b   1.000
_cell.length_c   1.000
_cell.angle_alpha   90.00
_cell.angle_beta   90.00
_cell.angle_gamma   90.00
#
_symmetry.space_group_name_H-M   'P 1'
#
loop_
_entity.id
_entity.type
_entity.pdbx_description
1 polymer ?
#
loop_
_entity_poly.entity_id
_entity_poly.type
_entity_poly.pdbx_seq_one_letter_code
_entity_poly.pdbx_strand_id
1 'polypeptide(L)'
;MRDFSIDFMFDTLMSDPVVQAAQDAFKQRLRNNNDVSDNTRNAQAIAKAWRSAVYAIDPDRFQIEAIVAPDLDQKIDILDTETHTAYEFKVSGKNATSEFYKDVVKVIVWNQKRKKNLTRLVFITEEGEGRRYLDTPMPRAYIEYLATHGLEITVAYIRHS
;
A
#
# COMPACT_ATOMS: atom_id res chain seq x y z
N MET A 1 -24.12 1.31 -18.84
CA MET A 1 -24.29 0.60 -17.56
C MET A 1 -23.15 1.09 -16.67
N ARG A 2 -23.42 1.95 -15.68
CA ARG A 2 -22.36 2.36 -14.73
C ARG A 2 -22.02 1.14 -13.91
N ASP A 3 -20.73 0.84 -13.82
CA ASP A 3 -20.22 -0.40 -13.26
C ASP A 3 -20.30 -0.32 -11.73
N PHE A 4 -21.46 -0.67 -11.17
CA PHE A 4 -21.77 -0.61 -9.74
C PHE A 4 -20.72 -1.32 -8.86
N SER A 5 -19.97 -2.26 -9.43
CA SER A 5 -18.91 -3.01 -8.74
C SER A 5 -17.65 -2.16 -8.48
N ILE A 6 -17.31 -1.25 -9.39
CA ILE A 6 -16.10 -0.43 -9.26
C ILE A 6 -16.34 0.69 -8.24
N ASP A 7 -17.47 1.38 -8.32
CA ASP A 7 -17.80 2.48 -7.41
C ASP A 7 -17.93 2.00 -5.94
N PHE A 8 -18.52 0.82 -5.71
CA PHE A 8 -18.60 0.22 -4.37
C PHE A 8 -17.22 -0.16 -3.81
N MET A 9 -16.33 -0.74 -4.64
CA MET A 9 -14.95 -1.03 -4.23
C MET A 9 -14.19 0.25 -3.90
N PHE A 10 -14.33 1.33 -4.69
CA PHE A 10 -13.71 2.63 -4.38
C PHE A 10 -14.17 3.20 -3.04
N ASP A 11 -15.49 3.17 -2.74
CA ASP A 11 -16.01 3.66 -1.47
C ASP A 11 -15.51 2.85 -0.26
N THR A 12 -15.43 1.52 -0.39
CA THR A 12 -14.91 0.66 0.69
C THR A 12 -13.43 0.90 0.97
N LEU A 13 -12.59 1.14 -0.04
CA LEU A 13 -11.17 1.47 0.16
C LEU A 13 -10.93 2.87 0.69
N MET A 14 -11.76 3.85 0.33
CA MET A 14 -11.66 5.20 0.91
C MET A 14 -12.18 5.24 2.35
N SER A 15 -12.97 4.23 2.78
CA SER A 15 -13.36 4.05 4.19
C SER A 15 -12.31 3.30 5.02
N ASP A 16 -11.27 2.75 4.40
CA ASP A 16 -10.19 2.07 5.11
C ASP A 16 -9.34 3.09 5.88
N PRO A 17 -9.25 2.99 7.22
CA PRO A 17 -8.51 3.95 8.04
C PRO A 17 -7.02 4.02 7.70
N VAL A 18 -6.43 2.92 7.20
CA VAL A 18 -5.01 2.87 6.81
C VAL A 18 -4.77 3.66 5.53
N VAL A 19 -5.67 3.55 4.55
CA VAL A 19 -5.62 4.29 3.28
C VAL A 19 -5.91 5.77 3.52
N GLN A 20 -6.89 6.08 4.38
CA GLN A 20 -7.21 7.46 4.76
C GLN A 20 -6.02 8.14 5.46
N ALA A 21 -5.34 7.45 6.37
CA ALA A 21 -4.12 7.96 6.99
C ALA A 21 -3.01 8.25 5.96
N ALA A 22 -2.88 7.43 4.91
CA ALA A 22 -1.91 7.67 3.84
C ALA A 22 -2.28 8.93 3.03
N GLN A 23 -3.57 9.08 2.70
CA GLN A 23 -4.11 10.24 2.00
C GLN A 23 -3.87 11.54 2.79
N ASP A 24 -4.03 11.52 4.12
CA ASP A 24 -3.81 12.67 4.99
C ASP A 24 -2.33 13.01 5.15
N ALA A 25 -1.48 11.99 5.36
CA ALA A 25 -0.03 12.17 5.43
C ALA A 25 0.54 12.78 4.14
N PHE A 26 0.02 12.35 3.00
CA PHE A 26 0.39 12.89 1.69
C PHE A 26 -0.03 14.35 1.52
N LYS A 27 -1.28 14.70 1.85
CA LYS A 27 -1.83 16.07 1.77
C LYS A 27 -1.11 17.06 2.67
N GLN A 28 -0.89 16.70 3.94
CA GLN A 28 -0.27 17.60 4.93
C GLN A 28 1.11 18.09 4.48
N ARG A 29 1.83 17.27 3.73
CA ARG A 29 3.20 17.57 3.36
C ARG A 29 3.34 18.34 2.06
N LEU A 30 2.40 18.18 1.12
CA LEU A 30 2.32 19.00 -0.09
C LEU A 30 2.03 20.48 0.22
N ARG A 31 1.22 20.74 1.25
CA ARG A 31 0.97 22.12 1.74
C ARG A 31 2.25 22.85 2.20
N ASN A 32 3.35 22.12 2.41
CA ASN A 32 4.57 22.62 3.04
C ASN A 32 5.80 22.68 2.10
N ASN A 33 5.70 22.40 0.79
CA ASN A 33 6.89 22.31 -0.09
C ASN A 33 6.71 22.96 -1.49
N ASN A 34 7.68 23.81 -1.88
CA ASN A 34 7.81 24.42 -3.22
C ASN A 34 9.14 24.05 -3.95
N ASP A 35 9.92 23.06 -3.47
CA ASP A 35 11.27 22.80 -4.00
C ASP A 35 11.63 21.30 -4.21
N VAL A 36 12.43 21.01 -5.25
CA VAL A 36 12.56 19.67 -5.90
C VAL A 36 13.66 18.79 -5.29
N SER A 37 14.66 19.37 -4.62
CA SER A 37 15.74 18.64 -3.94
C SER A 37 15.28 17.95 -2.64
N ASP A 38 14.11 18.32 -2.13
CA ASP A 38 13.50 17.77 -0.91
C ASP A 38 12.77 16.44 -1.10
N ASN A 39 12.54 15.98 -2.33
CA ASN A 39 11.56 14.94 -2.64
C ASN A 39 11.81 13.57 -1.97
N THR A 40 13.05 13.09 -1.87
CA THR A 40 13.34 11.79 -1.21
C THR A 40 13.21 11.88 0.30
N ARG A 41 13.71 12.96 0.91
CA ARG A 41 13.55 13.23 2.34
C ARG A 41 12.08 13.44 2.68
N ASN A 42 11.32 13.99 1.73
CA ASN A 42 9.89 14.18 1.83
C ASN A 42 9.13 12.84 1.80
N ALA A 43 9.48 11.94 0.87
CA ALA A 43 8.85 10.62 0.78
C ALA A 43 9.06 9.80 2.06
N GLN A 44 10.27 9.80 2.63
CA GLN A 44 10.54 9.11 3.89
C GLN A 44 9.76 9.72 5.06
N ALA A 45 9.67 11.06 5.12
CA ALA A 45 8.89 11.74 6.15
C ALA A 45 7.39 11.41 6.06
N ILE A 46 6.83 11.39 4.84
CA ILE A 46 5.43 11.01 4.57
C ILE A 46 5.20 9.56 5.01
N ALA A 47 6.04 8.62 4.58
CA ALA A 47 5.91 7.21 4.95
C ALA A 47 6.02 7.00 6.47
N LYS A 48 6.89 7.76 7.16
CA LYS A 48 7.00 7.72 8.63
C LYS A 48 5.76 8.29 9.31
N ALA A 49 5.26 9.44 8.84
CA ALA A 49 4.07 10.07 9.39
C ALA A 49 2.83 9.17 9.24
N TRP A 50 2.67 8.57 8.06
CA TRP A 50 1.60 7.60 7.79
C TRP A 50 1.64 6.41 8.76
N ARG A 51 2.78 5.71 8.86
CA ARG A 51 2.92 4.58 9.79
C ARG A 51 2.65 4.96 11.24
N SER A 52 3.12 6.14 11.65
CA SER A 52 2.88 6.65 13.01
C SER A 52 1.39 6.93 13.26
N ALA A 53 0.70 7.51 12.27
CA ALA A 53 -0.73 7.78 12.34
C ALA A 53 -1.54 6.49 12.46
N VAL A 54 -1.22 5.47 11.65
CA VAL A 54 -1.91 4.17 11.69
C VAL A 54 -1.66 3.43 13.00
N TYR A 55 -0.41 3.41 13.48
CA TYR A 55 -0.10 2.81 14.78
C TYR A 55 -0.89 3.46 15.92
N ALA A 56 -1.13 4.77 15.86
CA ALA A 56 -1.91 5.48 16.87
C ALA A 56 -3.41 5.17 16.84
N ILE A 57 -3.94 4.58 15.76
CA ILE A 57 -5.35 4.16 15.67
C ILE A 57 -5.59 2.97 16.59
N ASP A 58 -4.74 1.95 16.48
CA ASP A 58 -4.80 0.74 17.31
C ASP A 58 -3.40 0.07 17.38
N PRO A 59 -2.63 0.35 18.45
CA PRO A 59 -1.28 -0.18 18.63
C PRO A 59 -1.19 -1.71 18.78
N ASP A 60 -2.27 -2.36 19.21
CA ASP A 60 -2.30 -3.81 19.45
C ASP A 60 -2.60 -4.57 18.14
N ARG A 61 -3.37 -3.95 17.26
CA ARG A 61 -3.73 -4.50 15.95
C ARG A 61 -2.64 -4.30 14.89
N PHE A 62 -2.10 -3.09 14.77
CA PHE A 62 -1.22 -2.72 13.65
C PHE A 62 0.26 -2.85 14.01
N GLN A 63 0.98 -3.68 13.26
CA GLN A 63 2.43 -3.77 13.34
C GLN A 63 3.07 -2.92 12.24
N ILE A 64 3.93 -1.98 12.63
CA ILE A 64 4.70 -1.18 11.68
C ILE A 64 6.03 -1.85 11.35
N GLU A 65 6.46 -1.75 10.10
CA GLU A 65 7.73 -2.32 9.62
C GLU A 65 7.91 -3.81 9.98
N ALA A 66 6.88 -4.63 9.73
CA ALA A 66 6.91 -6.04 10.05
C ALA A 66 7.97 -6.78 9.20
N ILE A 67 8.96 -7.39 9.86
CA ILE A 67 10.05 -8.12 9.19
C ILE A 67 9.48 -9.33 8.45
N VAL A 68 9.73 -9.39 7.13
CA VAL A 68 9.25 -10.47 6.26
C VAL A 68 9.84 -11.81 6.72
N ALA A 69 11.18 -11.87 6.81
CA ALA A 69 11.91 -13.00 7.37
C ALA A 69 13.23 -12.50 8.00
N PRO A 70 13.74 -13.11 9.08
CA PRO A 70 14.95 -12.62 9.77
C PRO A 70 16.22 -12.60 8.90
N ASP A 71 16.29 -13.48 7.90
CA ASP A 71 17.38 -13.61 6.93
C ASP A 71 17.23 -12.69 5.71
N LEU A 72 16.14 -11.93 5.62
CA LEU A 72 15.86 -11.00 4.54
C LEU A 72 15.77 -9.57 5.08
N ASP A 73 16.55 -8.66 4.50
CA ASP A 73 16.49 -7.23 4.82
C ASP A 73 15.27 -6.57 4.15
N GLN A 74 14.09 -7.12 4.38
CA GLN A 74 12.83 -6.66 3.81
C GLN A 74 11.74 -6.61 4.89
N LYS A 75 10.92 -5.57 4.82
CA LYS A 75 9.82 -5.33 5.74
C LYS A 75 8.55 -5.00 4.97
N ILE A 76 7.41 -5.33 5.57
CA ILE A 76 6.10 -4.84 5.19
C ILE A 76 5.84 -3.55 5.97
N ASP A 77 5.45 -2.46 5.30
CA ASP A 77 5.28 -1.18 5.97
C ASP A 77 4.29 -1.24 7.14
N ILE A 78 3.11 -1.84 6.92
CA ILE A 78 2.09 -2.05 7.94
C ILE A 78 1.44 -3.42 7.77
N LEU A 79 1.34 -4.16 8.86
CA LEU A 79 0.60 -5.40 8.96
C LEU A 79 -0.60 -5.21 9.90
N ASP A 80 -1.79 -5.46 9.37
CA ASP A 80 -3.01 -5.61 10.16
C ASP A 80 -3.16 -7.08 10.57
N THR A 81 -2.99 -7.33 11.87
CA THR A 81 -2.99 -8.69 12.42
C THR A 81 -4.37 -9.29 12.60
N GLU A 82 -5.43 -8.48 12.57
CA GLU A 82 -6.82 -8.94 12.66
C GLU A 82 -7.35 -9.40 11.31
N THR A 83 -7.12 -8.59 10.27
CA THR A 83 -7.63 -8.88 8.91
C THR A 83 -6.65 -9.64 8.03
N HIS A 84 -5.42 -9.88 8.52
CA HIS A 84 -4.34 -10.50 7.77
C HIS A 84 -3.99 -9.74 6.47
N THR A 85 -3.99 -8.41 6.56
CA THR A 85 -3.74 -7.50 5.44
C THR A 85 -2.37 -6.85 5.58
N ALA A 86 -1.58 -6.91 4.51
CA ALA A 86 -0.38 -6.07 4.36
C ALA A 86 -0.74 -4.78 3.62
N TYR A 87 -0.17 -3.67 4.08
CA TYR A 87 -0.23 -2.39 3.40
C TYR A 87 1.19 -1.94 3.08
N GLU A 88 1.39 -1.46 1.86
CA GLU A 88 2.67 -0.94 1.37
C GLU A 88 2.42 0.43 0.73
N PHE A 89 3.21 1.44 1.09
CA PHE A 89 2.97 2.79 0.62
C PHE A 89 4.12 3.33 -0.22
N LYS A 90 3.88 3.41 -1.52
CA LYS A 90 4.77 4.04 -2.47
C LYS A 90 4.37 5.50 -2.69
N VAL A 91 4.99 6.40 -1.92
CA VAL A 91 4.72 7.85 -1.96
C VAL A 91 4.92 8.48 -3.35
N SER A 92 5.94 8.04 -4.08
CA SER A 92 6.18 8.50 -5.47
C SER A 92 5.73 7.41 -6.43
N GLY A 93 4.77 7.68 -7.31
CA GLY A 93 4.33 6.69 -8.30
C GLY A 93 5.39 6.32 -9.36
N LYS A 94 6.58 6.96 -9.34
CA LYS A 94 7.71 6.53 -10.18
C LYS A 94 8.13 5.10 -9.84
N ASN A 95 8.31 4.28 -10.88
CA ASN A 95 8.65 2.85 -10.77
C ASN A 95 7.63 2.04 -9.95
N ALA A 96 6.36 2.46 -9.92
CA ALA A 96 5.31 1.77 -9.15
C ALA A 96 5.20 0.28 -9.50
N THR A 97 5.38 -0.11 -10.78
CA THR A 97 5.34 -1.52 -11.19
C THR A 97 6.39 -2.39 -10.51
N SER A 98 7.66 -1.95 -10.44
CA SER A 98 8.71 -2.77 -9.84
C SER A 98 8.56 -2.89 -8.32
N GLU A 99 8.12 -1.82 -7.67
CA GLU A 99 7.84 -1.82 -6.22
C GLU A 99 6.63 -2.72 -5.93
N PHE A 100 5.56 -2.61 -6.72
CA PHE A 100 4.39 -3.47 -6.63
C PHE A 100 4.76 -4.95 -6.70
N TYR A 101 5.54 -5.39 -7.71
CA TYR A 101 5.96 -6.79 -7.79
C TYR A 101 6.84 -7.22 -6.62
N LYS A 102 7.74 -6.36 -6.17
CA LYS A 102 8.59 -6.63 -5.00
C LYS A 102 7.73 -6.85 -3.75
N ASP A 103 6.71 -6.03 -3.56
CA ASP A 103 5.82 -6.10 -2.41
C ASP A 103 4.91 -7.32 -2.44
N VAL A 104 4.46 -7.74 -3.62
CA VAL A 104 3.81 -9.05 -3.80
C VAL A 104 4.75 -10.19 -3.38
N VAL A 105 6.02 -10.15 -3.79
CA VAL A 105 7.00 -11.18 -3.40
C VAL A 105 7.21 -11.21 -1.89
N LYS A 106 7.25 -10.05 -1.21
CA LYS A 106 7.32 -10.00 0.27
C LYS A 106 6.18 -10.78 0.91
N VAL A 107 4.94 -10.58 0.42
CA VAL A 107 3.74 -11.27 0.94
C VAL A 107 3.81 -12.77 0.67
N ILE A 108 4.23 -13.19 -0.53
CA ILE A 108 4.43 -14.61 -0.86
C ILE A 108 5.46 -15.24 0.09
N VAL A 109 6.60 -14.58 0.30
CA VAL A 109 7.66 -15.09 1.20
C VAL A 109 7.18 -15.13 2.65
N TRP A 110 6.44 -14.13 3.11
CA TRP A 110 5.80 -14.15 4.43
C TRP A 110 4.95 -15.42 4.59
N ASN A 111 4.07 -15.69 3.62
CA ASN A 111 3.16 -16.85 3.64
C ASN A 111 3.90 -18.19 3.58
N GLN A 112 5.10 -18.24 3.00
CA GLN A 112 5.94 -19.44 3.02
C GLN A 112 6.67 -19.67 4.35
N LYS A 113 6.97 -18.59 5.09
CA LYS A 113 7.83 -18.63 6.29
C LYS A 113 7.05 -18.55 7.61
N ARG A 114 5.77 -18.19 7.56
CA ARG A 114 4.93 -17.95 8.75
C ARG A 114 3.76 -18.92 8.79
N LYS A 115 3.21 -19.15 9.99
CA LYS A 115 2.01 -20.00 10.19
C LYS A 115 0.71 -19.28 9.81
N LYS A 116 0.69 -17.95 9.97
CA LYS A 116 -0.46 -17.10 9.68
C LYS A 116 -0.20 -16.41 8.34
N ASN A 117 -0.96 -16.81 7.33
CA ASN A 117 -0.87 -16.24 6.00
C ASN A 117 -1.58 -14.89 5.94
N LEU A 118 -1.02 -13.99 5.15
CA LEU A 118 -1.66 -12.79 4.66
C LEU A 118 -2.56 -13.18 3.50
N THR A 119 -3.79 -12.69 3.54
CA THR A 119 -4.81 -12.95 2.51
C THR A 119 -5.03 -11.74 1.61
N ARG A 120 -4.51 -10.57 2.01
CA ARG A 120 -4.69 -9.31 1.28
C ARG A 120 -3.41 -8.47 1.26
N LEU A 121 -3.15 -7.84 0.13
CA LEU A 121 -2.19 -6.75 -0.04
C LEU A 121 -2.91 -5.50 -0.55
N VAL A 122 -2.75 -4.38 0.15
CA VAL A 122 -3.18 -3.06 -0.29
C VAL A 122 -1.94 -2.24 -0.66
N PHE A 123 -1.72 -2.05 -1.95
CA PHE A 123 -0.63 -1.23 -2.47
C PHE A 123 -1.13 0.21 -2.66
N ILE A 124 -0.63 1.13 -1.84
CA ILE A 124 -1.03 2.53 -1.84
C ILE A 124 -0.03 3.33 -2.66
N THR A 125 -0.50 4.15 -3.61
CA THR A 125 0.38 5.04 -4.38
C THR A 125 -0.33 6.27 -4.92
N GLU A 126 0.44 7.25 -5.36
CA GLU A 126 -0.06 8.49 -5.97
C GLU A 126 -0.80 8.19 -7.29
N GLU A 127 -1.96 8.81 -7.50
CA GLU A 127 -2.86 8.45 -8.61
C GLU A 127 -2.25 8.70 -10.00
N GLY A 128 -1.61 9.85 -10.21
CA GLY A 128 -1.16 10.29 -11.53
C GLY A 128 -0.16 9.34 -12.16
N GLU A 129 0.95 9.07 -11.46
CA GLU A 129 1.95 8.11 -11.94
C GLU A 129 1.52 6.66 -11.66
N GLY A 130 0.87 6.38 -10.54
CA GLY A 130 0.46 5.03 -10.15
C GLY A 130 -0.43 4.36 -11.20
N ARG A 131 -1.51 5.03 -11.62
CA ARG A 131 -2.44 4.47 -12.63
C ARG A 131 -1.73 4.19 -13.94
N ARG A 132 -0.84 5.08 -14.38
CA ARG A 132 -0.09 4.93 -15.63
C ARG A 132 0.68 3.60 -15.69
N TYR A 133 1.16 3.12 -14.54
CA TYR A 133 1.98 1.92 -14.44
C TYR A 133 1.17 0.66 -14.04
N LEU A 134 0.19 0.82 -13.14
CA LEU A 134 -0.53 -0.30 -12.52
C LEU A 134 -1.87 -0.63 -13.18
N ASP A 135 -2.46 0.30 -13.94
CA ASP A 135 -3.67 0.02 -14.73
C ASP A 135 -3.34 -0.62 -16.09
N THR A 136 -2.08 -1.05 -16.30
CA THR A 136 -1.64 -1.73 -17.52
C THR A 136 -2.07 -3.21 -17.53
N PRO A 137 -2.12 -3.88 -18.71
CA PRO A 137 -2.65 -5.25 -18.80
C PRO A 137 -1.93 -6.27 -17.93
N MET A 138 -0.60 -6.18 -17.81
CA MET A 138 0.19 -7.19 -17.09
C MET A 138 -0.04 -7.16 -15.57
N PRO A 139 0.06 -6.02 -14.85
CA PRO A 139 -0.31 -5.95 -13.44
C PRO A 139 -1.76 -6.38 -13.18
N ARG A 140 -2.72 -6.02 -14.04
CA ARG A 140 -4.13 -6.46 -13.89
C ARG A 140 -4.28 -7.97 -13.98
N ALA A 141 -3.73 -8.59 -15.02
CA ALA A 141 -3.75 -10.04 -15.17
C ALA A 141 -3.05 -10.74 -14.01
N TYR A 142 -1.99 -10.15 -13.45
CA TYR A 142 -1.29 -10.70 -12.30
C TYR A 142 -2.11 -10.59 -11.00
N ILE A 143 -2.79 -9.47 -10.79
CA ILE A 143 -3.73 -9.28 -9.67
C ILE A 143 -4.85 -10.33 -9.74
N GLU A 144 -5.46 -10.51 -10.90
CA GLU A 144 -6.51 -11.51 -11.12
C GLU A 144 -5.99 -12.93 -10.84
N TYR A 145 -4.80 -13.26 -11.36
CA TYR A 145 -4.15 -14.55 -11.09
C TYR A 145 -3.92 -14.77 -9.60
N LEU A 146 -3.43 -13.78 -8.86
CA LEU A 146 -3.16 -13.93 -7.43
C LEU A 146 -4.45 -14.09 -6.61
N ALA A 147 -5.54 -13.45 -7.03
CA ALA A 147 -6.84 -13.63 -6.41
C ALA A 147 -7.32 -15.09 -6.56
N THR A 148 -7.09 -15.76 -7.70
CA THR A 148 -7.41 -17.19 -7.85
C THR A 148 -6.52 -18.09 -6.99
N HIS A 149 -5.43 -17.57 -6.42
CA HIS A 149 -4.52 -18.25 -5.51
C HIS A 149 -4.68 -17.80 -4.05
N GLY A 150 -5.79 -17.12 -3.73
CA GLY A 150 -6.14 -16.74 -2.37
C GLY A 150 -5.40 -15.52 -1.82
N LEU A 151 -4.73 -14.74 -2.67
CA LEU A 151 -4.16 -13.44 -2.32
C LEU A 151 -4.92 -12.34 -3.04
N GLU A 152 -5.78 -11.64 -2.32
CA GLU A 152 -6.46 -10.46 -2.83
C GLU A 152 -5.49 -9.28 -2.89
N ILE A 153 -5.47 -8.57 -4.01
CA ILE A 153 -4.67 -7.36 -4.15
C ILE A 153 -5.57 -6.21 -4.51
N THR A 154 -5.42 -5.10 -3.79
CA THR A 154 -5.99 -3.83 -4.20
C THR A 154 -4.92 -2.76 -4.36
N VAL A 155 -5.07 -1.93 -5.38
CA VAL A 155 -4.28 -0.71 -5.57
C VAL A 155 -5.13 0.48 -5.12
N ALA A 156 -4.69 1.16 -4.07
CA ALA A 156 -5.32 2.37 -3.56
C ALA A 156 -4.60 3.61 -4.12
N TYR A 157 -5.31 4.42 -4.89
CA TYR A 157 -4.77 5.64 -5.48
C TYR A 157 -5.09 6.85 -4.61
N ILE A 158 -4.07 7.54 -4.10
CA ILE A 158 -4.24 8.78 -3.35
C ILE A 158 -4.09 10.01 -4.24
N ARG A 159 -4.86 11.05 -3.93
CA ARG A 159 -5.00 12.27 -4.75
C ARG A 159 -4.38 13.48 -4.09
N HIS A 160 -3.93 14.43 -4.91
CA HIS A 160 -3.39 15.71 -4.46
C HIS A 160 -4.47 16.68 -3.93
N SER A 161 -5.74 16.48 -4.33
CA SER A 161 -6.86 17.44 -4.26
C SER A 161 -6.62 18.77 -4.96
#